data_AF-B5IE99-F1
#
_entry.id   AF-B5IE99-F1
#
_cell.length_a   1.000
_cell.length_b   1.000
_cell.length_c   1.000
_cell.angle_alpha   90.00
_cell.angle_beta   90.00
_cell.angle_gamma   90.00
#
_symmetry.space_group_name_H-M   'P 1'
#
loop_
_entity.id
_entity.type
_entity.pdbx_description
1 polymer ?
#
loop_
_entity_poly.entity_id
_entity_poly.type
_entity_poly.pdbx_seq_one_letter_code
_entity_poly.pdbx_strand_id
1 'polypeptide(L)'
;MDLREIGDLIEEELDEKDSVREIAIKSARVIIRMSSQSIIMMHRREDESEIVRKLKEEVWHLKSLLTNQYPDLLYSGFVQNAFQEYCESQIFRAIIHNKPIPSHKDLGMNPESYLMGMGDVVGELRREVLEALKNENFKRAEEYLSIMEEIYEMLMRFNYPSGLVPLKPKQDTARALIEKTRGELTMAIMTDKIAKKMENKKN
;
A
#
# COMPACT_ATOMS: atom_id res chain seq x y z
N MET A 1 10.55 -5.39 -49.25
CA MET A 1 9.58 -5.87 -48.26
C MET A 1 8.39 -6.47 -48.96
N ASP A 2 8.42 -7.79 -49.14
CA ASP A 2 7.22 -8.57 -49.46
C ASP A 2 6.43 -8.84 -48.16
N LEU A 3 5.23 -9.44 -48.29
CA LEU A 3 4.38 -9.71 -47.11
C LEU A 3 5.03 -10.68 -46.11
N ARG A 4 5.97 -11.53 -46.54
CA ARG A 4 6.67 -12.46 -45.65
C ARG A 4 7.71 -11.70 -44.84
N GLU A 5 8.51 -10.87 -45.50
CA GLU A 5 9.49 -9.99 -44.84
C GLU A 5 8.82 -9.06 -43.81
N ILE A 6 7.60 -8.56 -44.10
CA ILE A 6 6.81 -7.77 -43.14
C ILE A 6 6.36 -8.63 -41.96
N GLY A 7 5.89 -9.86 -42.24
CA GLY A 7 5.45 -10.80 -41.20
C GLY A 7 6.58 -11.18 -40.24
N ASP A 8 7.75 -11.52 -40.78
CA ASP A 8 8.92 -11.94 -40.00
C ASP A 8 9.40 -10.81 -39.06
N LEU A 9 9.41 -9.55 -39.54
CA LEU A 9 9.76 -8.39 -38.71
C LEU A 9 8.77 -8.15 -37.57
N ILE A 10 7.47 -8.30 -37.83
CA ILE A 10 6.43 -8.16 -36.80
C ILE A 10 6.56 -9.28 -35.76
N GLU A 11 6.82 -10.52 -36.19
CA GLU A 11 7.00 -11.65 -35.29
C GLU A 11 8.21 -11.43 -34.37
N GLU A 12 9.34 -10.98 -34.91
CA GLU A 12 10.55 -10.65 -34.11
C GLU A 12 10.28 -9.56 -33.06
N GLU A 13 9.62 -8.46 -33.45
CA GLU A 13 9.27 -7.37 -32.52
C GLU A 13 8.30 -7.83 -31.41
N LEU A 14 7.34 -8.69 -31.74
CA LEU A 14 6.35 -9.20 -30.77
C LEU A 14 6.96 -10.24 -29.83
N ASP A 15 7.84 -11.12 -30.32
CA ASP A 15 8.52 -12.14 -29.51
C ASP A 15 9.49 -11.50 -28.51
N GLU A 16 10.21 -10.45 -28.91
CA GLU A 16 11.05 -9.67 -27.99
C GLU A 16 10.20 -9.05 -26.87
N LYS A 17 9.08 -8.42 -27.25
CA LYS A 17 8.18 -7.78 -26.30
C LYS A 17 7.51 -8.78 -25.35
N ASP A 18 7.08 -9.94 -25.82
CA ASP A 18 6.48 -10.97 -24.95
C ASP A 18 7.52 -11.57 -23.98
N SER A 19 8.77 -11.73 -24.43
CA SER A 19 9.88 -12.13 -23.56
C SER A 19 10.09 -11.14 -22.41
N VAL A 20 10.06 -9.83 -22.70
CA VAL A 20 10.17 -8.78 -21.66
C VAL A 20 8.94 -8.78 -20.75
N ARG A 21 7.74 -8.99 -21.30
CA ARG A 21 6.50 -9.09 -20.53
C ARG A 21 6.55 -10.24 -19.53
N GLU A 22 7.05 -11.41 -19.90
CA GLU A 22 7.20 -12.55 -18.99
C GLU A 22 8.18 -12.27 -17.83
N ILE A 23 9.28 -11.56 -18.12
CA ILE A 23 10.22 -11.09 -17.07
C ILE A 23 9.50 -10.11 -16.13
N ALA A 24 8.77 -9.14 -16.69
CA ALA A 24 8.03 -8.14 -15.92
C ALA A 24 6.95 -8.78 -15.02
N ILE A 25 6.23 -9.79 -15.49
CA ILE A 25 5.23 -10.52 -14.70
C ILE A 25 5.88 -11.22 -13.52
N LYS A 26 7.03 -11.89 -13.73
CA LYS A 26 7.78 -12.56 -12.66
C LYS A 26 8.25 -11.55 -11.62
N SER A 27 8.85 -10.45 -12.06
CA SER A 27 9.31 -9.37 -11.18
C SER A 27 8.16 -8.75 -10.38
N ALA A 28 7.03 -8.42 -11.03
CA ALA A 28 5.84 -7.90 -10.36
C ALA A 28 5.33 -8.84 -9.24
N ARG A 29 5.31 -10.16 -9.48
CA ARG A 29 4.94 -11.15 -8.44
C ARG A 29 5.93 -11.18 -7.28
N VAL A 30 7.23 -11.00 -7.54
CA VAL A 30 8.26 -10.91 -6.50
C VAL A 30 8.02 -9.67 -5.63
N ILE A 31 7.76 -8.51 -6.25
CA ILE A 31 7.47 -7.25 -5.55
C ILE A 31 6.26 -7.41 -4.65
N ILE A 32 5.13 -7.90 -5.18
CA ILE A 32 3.90 -8.12 -4.39
C ILE A 32 4.19 -9.00 -3.17
N ARG A 33 4.85 -10.15 -3.38
CA ARG A 33 5.19 -11.07 -2.29
C ARG A 33 6.08 -10.43 -1.24
N MET A 34 7.12 -9.69 -1.65
CA MET A 34 8.03 -9.03 -0.73
C MET A 34 7.35 -7.89 0.04
N SER A 35 6.47 -7.13 -0.62
CA SER A 35 5.63 -6.11 0.03
C SER A 35 4.76 -6.74 1.12
N SER A 36 3.99 -7.77 0.80
CA SER A 36 3.13 -8.44 1.79
C SER A 36 3.96 -9.07 2.94
N GLN A 37 5.09 -9.70 2.63
CA GLN A 37 5.99 -10.25 3.65
C GLN A 37 6.53 -9.15 4.58
N SER A 38 6.94 -8.01 4.03
CA SER A 38 7.44 -6.89 4.85
C SER A 38 6.36 -6.35 5.78
N ILE A 39 5.11 -6.19 5.32
CA ILE A 39 3.98 -5.77 6.15
C ILE A 39 3.72 -6.78 7.28
N ILE A 40 3.74 -8.09 6.97
CA ILE A 40 3.59 -9.14 7.98
C ILE A 40 4.68 -9.04 9.06
N MET A 41 5.94 -8.84 8.67
CA MET A 41 7.06 -8.69 9.59
C MET A 41 6.90 -7.45 10.48
N MET A 42 6.45 -6.33 9.89
CA MET A 42 6.16 -5.09 10.62
C MET A 42 5.10 -5.27 11.71
N HIS A 43 3.99 -5.96 11.40
CA HIS A 43 2.96 -6.31 12.39
C HIS A 43 3.49 -7.19 13.52
N ARG A 44 4.43 -8.10 13.20
CA ARG A 44 5.08 -8.98 14.18
C ARG A 44 6.24 -8.34 14.94
N ARG A 45 6.57 -7.09 14.63
CA ARG A 45 7.75 -6.38 15.18
C ARG A 45 9.08 -7.11 14.88
N GLU A 46 9.13 -7.82 13.75
CA GLU A 46 10.34 -8.48 13.22
C GLU A 46 11.16 -7.49 12.37
N ASP A 47 12.48 -7.69 12.26
CA ASP A 47 13.35 -6.84 11.45
C ASP A 47 13.12 -7.03 9.95
N GLU A 48 12.51 -6.04 9.31
CA GLU A 48 12.17 -6.03 7.89
C GLU A 48 13.25 -5.40 6.99
N SER A 49 14.41 -5.00 7.53
CA SER A 49 15.41 -4.20 6.81
C SER A 49 15.91 -4.86 5.51
N GLU A 50 16.25 -6.15 5.57
CA GLU A 50 16.79 -6.89 4.43
C GLU A 50 15.75 -7.13 3.33
N ILE A 51 14.50 -7.43 3.70
CA ILE A 51 13.43 -7.63 2.72
C ILE A 51 13.05 -6.31 2.04
N VAL A 52 13.01 -5.21 2.79
CA VAL A 52 12.75 -3.87 2.24
C VAL A 52 13.87 -3.43 1.29
N ARG A 53 15.13 -3.78 1.59
CA ARG A 53 16.26 -3.52 0.68
C ARG A 53 16.07 -4.25 -0.65
N LYS A 54 15.84 -5.56 -0.60
CA LYS A 54 15.59 -6.39 -1.80
C LYS A 54 14.36 -5.94 -2.59
N LEU A 55 13.29 -5.57 -1.90
CA LEU A 55 12.08 -5.03 -2.51
C LEU A 55 12.37 -3.76 -3.33
N LYS A 56 13.15 -2.82 -2.78
CA LYS A 56 13.57 -1.61 -3.50
C LYS A 56 14.43 -1.91 -4.72
N GLU A 57 15.35 -2.87 -4.60
CA GLU A 57 16.20 -3.33 -5.70
C GLU A 57 15.35 -3.91 -6.84
N GLU A 58 14.38 -4.76 -6.52
CA GLU A 58 13.48 -5.38 -7.51
C GLU A 58 12.57 -4.35 -8.20
N VAL A 59 12.03 -3.40 -7.44
CA VAL A 59 11.23 -2.29 -7.98
C VAL A 59 12.06 -1.43 -8.95
N TRP A 60 13.31 -1.12 -8.57
CA TRP A 60 14.23 -0.38 -9.44
C TRP A 60 14.56 -1.16 -10.71
N HIS A 61 14.80 -2.47 -10.60
CA HIS A 61 15.03 -3.35 -11.73
C HIS A 61 13.86 -3.34 -12.72
N LEU A 62 12.63 -3.61 -12.23
CA LEU A 62 11.43 -3.62 -13.05
C LEU A 62 11.19 -2.29 -13.76
N LYS A 63 11.32 -1.18 -13.02
CA LYS A 63 11.16 0.15 -13.61
C LYS A 63 12.18 0.42 -14.69
N SER A 64 13.45 0.10 -14.44
CA SER A 64 14.54 0.35 -15.39
C SER A 64 14.38 -0.47 -16.67
N LEU A 65 13.88 -1.71 -16.56
CA LEU A 65 13.56 -2.57 -17.68
C LEU A 65 12.49 -1.96 -18.61
N LEU A 66 11.48 -1.29 -18.05
CA LEU A 66 10.29 -0.88 -18.82
C LEU A 66 10.29 0.60 -19.26
N THR A 67 10.93 1.50 -18.51
CA THR A 67 10.73 2.97 -18.65
C THR A 67 11.01 3.52 -20.06
N ASN A 68 12.01 2.98 -20.77
CA ASN A 68 12.46 3.56 -22.05
C ASN A 68 11.90 2.84 -23.28
N GLN A 69 11.73 1.51 -23.20
CA GLN A 69 11.42 0.67 -24.36
C GLN A 69 9.99 0.13 -24.34
N TYR A 70 9.38 -0.03 -23.16
CA TYR A 70 8.08 -0.69 -23.00
C TYR A 70 7.14 0.08 -22.06
N PRO A 71 6.80 1.34 -22.38
CA PRO A 71 5.92 2.15 -21.54
C PRO A 71 4.52 1.54 -21.37
N ASP A 72 4.01 0.84 -22.38
CA ASP A 72 2.72 0.17 -22.29
C ASP A 72 2.72 -0.98 -21.26
N LEU A 73 3.85 -1.69 -21.11
CA LEU A 73 4.04 -2.67 -20.05
C LEU A 73 4.20 -2.00 -18.69
N LEU A 74 4.89 -0.85 -18.60
CA LEU A 74 5.04 -0.08 -17.36
C LEU A 74 3.69 0.32 -16.77
N TYR A 75 2.74 0.75 -17.61
CA TYR A 75 1.40 1.15 -17.21
C TYR A 75 0.38 0.01 -17.24
N SER A 76 0.83 -1.23 -17.47
CA SER A 76 -0.04 -2.40 -17.41
C SER A 76 -0.53 -2.68 -15.99
N GLY A 77 -1.72 -3.27 -15.87
CA GLY A 77 -2.37 -3.50 -14.57
C GLY A 77 -1.54 -4.33 -13.59
N PHE A 78 -0.76 -5.31 -14.05
CA PHE A 78 0.05 -6.15 -13.15
C PHE A 78 1.27 -5.40 -12.58
N VAL A 79 1.88 -4.49 -13.35
CA VAL A 79 2.96 -3.63 -12.87
C VAL A 79 2.41 -2.57 -11.92
N GLN A 80 1.29 -1.95 -12.27
CA GLN A 80 0.64 -0.96 -11.41
C GLN A 80 0.20 -1.56 -10.07
N ASN A 81 -0.34 -2.79 -10.08
CA ASN A 81 -0.66 -3.51 -8.85
C ASN A 81 0.57 -3.79 -7.98
N ALA A 82 1.70 -4.19 -8.58
CA ALA A 82 2.94 -4.37 -7.84
C ALA A 82 3.47 -3.06 -7.23
N PHE A 83 3.37 -1.95 -7.96
CA PHE A 83 3.77 -0.63 -7.45
C PHE A 83 2.85 -0.10 -6.36
N GLN A 84 1.55 -0.39 -6.43
CA GLN A 84 0.59 -0.10 -5.37
C GLN A 84 0.99 -0.81 -4.05
N GLU A 85 1.25 -2.12 -4.11
CA GLU A 85 1.68 -2.93 -2.95
C GLU A 85 3.03 -2.44 -2.39
N TYR A 86 3.95 -2.04 -3.25
CA TYR A 86 5.19 -1.38 -2.83
C TYR A 86 4.92 -0.06 -2.09
N CYS A 87 4.06 0.80 -2.63
CA CYS A 87 3.71 2.07 -1.98
C CYS A 87 3.11 1.83 -0.61
N GLU A 88 2.14 0.92 -0.49
CA GLU A 88 1.51 0.54 0.77
C GLU A 88 2.55 0.13 1.82
N SER A 89 3.41 -0.84 1.48
CA SER A 89 4.47 -1.31 2.38
C SER A 89 5.37 -0.16 2.84
N GLN A 90 5.82 0.70 1.93
CA GLN A 90 6.76 1.76 2.25
C GLN A 90 6.14 2.89 3.10
N ILE A 91 4.88 3.23 2.84
CA ILE A 91 4.13 4.22 3.61
C ILE A 91 3.83 3.66 5.01
N PHE A 92 3.30 2.44 5.10
CA PHE A 92 3.02 1.78 6.37
C PHE A 92 4.28 1.69 7.23
N ARG A 93 5.41 1.30 6.62
CA ARG A 93 6.72 1.28 7.28
C ARG A 93 7.12 2.64 7.85
N ALA A 94 6.90 3.73 7.12
CA ALA A 94 7.24 5.05 7.63
C ALA A 94 6.41 5.38 8.88
N ILE A 95 5.11 5.07 8.86
CA ILE A 95 4.18 5.35 9.96
C ILE A 95 4.54 4.56 11.23
N ILE A 96 4.73 3.23 11.13
CA ILE A 96 5.04 2.40 12.32
C ILE A 96 6.36 2.78 12.98
N HIS A 97 7.34 3.26 12.19
CA HIS A 97 8.65 3.70 12.68
C HIS A 97 8.67 5.19 13.07
N ASN A 98 7.50 5.86 13.07
CA ASN A 98 7.35 7.30 13.33
C ASN A 98 8.31 8.17 12.48
N LYS A 99 8.47 7.81 11.20
CA LYS A 99 9.26 8.55 10.21
C LYS A 99 8.34 9.37 9.30
N PRO A 100 8.85 10.43 8.66
CA PRO A 100 8.09 11.16 7.65
C PRO A 100 7.58 10.24 6.54
N ILE A 101 6.31 10.39 6.17
CA ILE A 101 5.71 9.65 5.06
C ILE A 101 6.41 10.09 3.75
N PRO A 102 7.01 9.16 2.99
CA PRO A 102 7.70 9.50 1.74
C PRO A 102 6.69 9.94 0.68
N SER A 103 7.02 10.94 -0.12
CA SER A 103 6.20 11.32 -1.27
C SER A 103 6.29 10.29 -2.40
N HIS A 104 5.35 10.36 -3.35
CA HIS A 104 5.41 9.54 -4.56
C HIS A 104 6.74 9.73 -5.33
N LYS A 105 7.34 10.93 -5.27
CA LYS A 105 8.63 11.22 -5.91
C LYS A 105 9.79 10.54 -5.19
N ASP A 106 9.77 10.53 -3.86
CA ASP A 106 10.79 9.87 -3.04
C ASP A 106 10.79 8.35 -3.26
N LEU A 107 9.61 7.77 -3.52
CA LEU A 107 9.45 6.36 -3.88
C LEU A 107 9.71 6.09 -5.36
N GLY A 108 9.86 7.13 -6.18
CA GLY A 108 9.95 7.02 -7.63
C GLY A 108 8.68 6.43 -8.28
N MET A 109 7.50 6.64 -7.68
CA MET A 109 6.24 6.07 -8.15
C MET A 109 5.36 7.13 -8.82
N ASN A 110 4.50 6.65 -9.71
CA ASN A 110 3.46 7.51 -10.28
C ASN A 110 2.40 7.86 -9.22
N PRO A 111 1.70 8.99 -9.36
CA PRO A 111 0.69 9.43 -8.40
C PRO A 111 -0.42 8.39 -8.20
N GLU A 112 -0.79 7.65 -9.24
CA GLU A 112 -1.88 6.69 -9.23
C GLU A 112 -1.58 5.51 -8.30
N SER A 113 -0.44 4.83 -8.50
CA SER A 113 -0.01 3.72 -7.63
C SER A 113 0.18 4.19 -6.19
N TYR A 114 0.70 5.40 -5.99
CA TYR A 114 0.89 5.98 -4.67
C TYR A 114 -0.44 6.23 -3.95
N LEU A 115 -1.42 6.84 -4.62
CA LEU A 115 -2.75 7.10 -4.04
C LEU A 115 -3.48 5.80 -3.71
N MET A 116 -3.39 4.81 -4.59
CA MET A 116 -4.01 3.50 -4.37
C MET A 116 -3.37 2.80 -3.17
N GLY A 117 -2.04 2.78 -3.07
CA GLY A 117 -1.33 2.16 -1.94
C GLY A 117 -1.57 2.90 -0.62
N MET A 118 -1.64 4.23 -0.66
CA MET A 118 -2.04 5.05 0.50
C MET A 118 -3.45 4.68 1.01
N GLY A 119 -4.37 4.37 0.11
CA GLY A 119 -5.71 3.89 0.47
C GLY A 119 -5.69 2.56 1.22
N ASP A 120 -4.78 1.66 0.84
CA ASP A 120 -4.66 0.33 1.47
C ASP A 120 -4.03 0.38 2.86
N VAL A 121 -3.12 1.33 3.09
CA VAL A 121 -2.51 1.59 4.41
C VAL A 121 -3.57 1.80 5.50
N VAL A 122 -4.76 2.34 5.18
CA VAL A 122 -5.86 2.51 6.14
C VAL A 122 -6.29 1.17 6.75
N GLY A 123 -6.25 0.08 5.97
CA GLY A 123 -6.52 -1.28 6.44
C GLY A 123 -5.47 -1.77 7.44
N GLU A 124 -4.20 -1.54 7.14
CA GLU A 124 -3.08 -1.93 8.01
C GLU A 124 -3.03 -1.11 9.30
N LEU A 125 -3.35 0.18 9.25
CA LEU A 125 -3.49 1.02 10.44
C LEU A 125 -4.67 0.58 11.31
N ARG A 126 -5.79 0.15 10.71
CA ARG A 126 -6.89 -0.41 11.50
C ARG A 126 -6.43 -1.66 12.27
N ARG A 127 -5.61 -2.52 11.66
CA ARG A 127 -5.05 -3.68 12.34
C ARG A 127 -4.17 -3.27 13.52
N GLU A 128 -3.35 -2.23 13.35
CA GLU A 128 -2.55 -1.64 14.42
C GLU A 128 -3.40 -1.04 15.56
N VAL A 129 -4.53 -0.38 15.23
CA VAL A 129 -5.49 0.09 16.24
C VAL A 129 -6.04 -1.07 17.07
N LEU A 130 -6.47 -2.16 16.42
CA LEU A 130 -7.01 -3.33 17.11
C LEU A 130 -5.96 -4.00 18.00
N GLU A 131 -4.72 -4.10 17.55
CA GLU A 131 -3.64 -4.64 18.37
C GLU A 131 -3.30 -3.71 19.55
N ALA A 132 -3.33 -2.38 19.37
CA ALA A 132 -3.15 -1.44 20.46
C ALA A 132 -4.28 -1.53 21.50
N LEU A 133 -5.53 -1.64 21.05
CA LEU A 133 -6.69 -1.83 21.93
C LEU A 133 -6.61 -3.13 22.74
N LYS A 134 -6.20 -4.23 22.09
CA LYS A 134 -5.99 -5.53 22.75
C LYS A 134 -4.94 -5.47 23.86
N ASN A 135 -3.94 -4.60 23.70
CA ASN A 135 -2.89 -4.37 24.70
C ASN A 135 -3.20 -3.18 25.64
N GLU A 136 -4.46 -2.73 25.68
CA GLU A 136 -4.95 -1.60 26.51
C GLU A 136 -4.21 -0.27 26.28
N ASN A 137 -3.54 -0.12 25.13
CA ASN A 137 -2.82 1.09 24.75
C ASN A 137 -3.74 2.03 23.96
N PHE A 138 -4.69 2.65 24.66
CA PHE A 138 -5.70 3.53 24.07
C PHE A 138 -5.08 4.74 23.37
N LYS A 139 -4.01 5.30 23.92
CA LYS A 139 -3.31 6.44 23.31
C LYS A 139 -2.76 6.09 21.93
N ARG A 140 -2.10 4.94 21.80
CA ARG A 140 -1.56 4.50 20.51
C ARG A 140 -2.66 4.16 19.51
N ALA A 141 -3.78 3.61 19.98
CA ALA A 141 -4.97 3.39 19.16
C ALA A 141 -5.55 4.72 18.62
N GLU A 142 -5.63 5.76 19.45
CA GLU A 142 -6.04 7.11 19.02
C GLU A 142 -5.07 7.72 18.00
N GLU A 143 -3.75 7.58 18.21
CA GLU A 143 -2.74 8.06 17.26
C GLU A 143 -2.91 7.43 15.87
N TYR A 144 -3.09 6.10 15.79
CA TYR A 144 -3.29 5.44 14.51
C TYR A 144 -4.62 5.79 13.84
N LEU A 145 -5.71 5.95 14.62
CA LEU A 145 -6.99 6.40 14.08
C LEU A 145 -6.87 7.82 13.49
N SER A 146 -6.15 8.73 14.16
CA SER A 146 -5.90 10.08 13.63
C SER A 146 -5.19 10.03 12.27
N ILE A 147 -4.18 9.17 12.13
CA ILE A 147 -3.47 9.01 10.85
C ILE A 147 -4.40 8.43 9.77
N MET A 148 -5.27 7.47 10.11
CA MET A 148 -6.28 6.96 9.16
C MET A 148 -7.18 8.10 8.66
N GLU A 149 -7.62 8.98 9.56
CA GLU A 149 -8.47 10.14 9.24
C GLU A 149 -7.74 11.14 8.34
N GLU A 150 -6.47 11.47 8.64
CA GLU A 150 -5.63 12.34 7.80
C GLU A 150 -5.43 11.78 6.38
N ILE A 151 -5.19 10.46 6.27
CA ILE A 151 -5.09 9.79 4.98
C ILE A 151 -6.41 9.92 4.21
N TYR A 152 -7.54 9.64 4.86
CA TYR A 152 -8.85 9.74 4.22
C TYR A 152 -9.17 11.17 3.77
N GLU A 153 -8.89 12.19 4.58
CA GLU A 153 -9.03 13.59 4.20
C GLU A 153 -8.19 13.95 2.98
N MET A 154 -6.94 13.47 2.93
CA MET A 154 -6.07 13.63 1.76
C MET A 154 -6.68 12.97 0.51
N LEU A 155 -7.14 11.72 0.62
CA LEU A 155 -7.73 10.97 -0.49
C LEU A 155 -8.99 11.64 -1.04
N MET A 156 -9.81 12.25 -0.18
CA MET A 156 -11.04 12.94 -0.56
C MET A 156 -10.80 14.20 -1.40
N ARG A 157 -9.59 14.76 -1.41
CA ARG A 157 -9.22 15.90 -2.28
C ARG A 157 -9.14 15.52 -3.75
N PHE A 158 -9.04 14.23 -4.07
CA PHE A 158 -8.89 13.74 -5.43
C PHE A 158 -10.23 13.18 -5.94
N ASN A 159 -10.97 14.01 -6.69
CA ASN A 159 -12.22 13.63 -7.35
C ASN A 159 -12.03 13.55 -8.86
N TYR A 160 -11.28 12.55 -9.30
CA TYR A 160 -11.04 12.27 -10.72
C TYR A 160 -11.92 11.13 -11.24
N PRO A 161 -12.20 11.10 -12.56
CA PRO A 161 -12.88 9.96 -13.17
C PRO A 161 -12.10 8.65 -12.94
N SER A 162 -12.82 7.54 -12.76
CA SER A 162 -12.21 6.22 -12.50
C SER A 162 -11.25 5.74 -13.59
N GLY A 163 -11.40 6.24 -14.83
CA GLY A 163 -10.49 5.95 -15.93
C GLY A 163 -9.10 6.61 -15.79
N LEU A 164 -8.96 7.61 -14.92
CA LEU A 164 -7.67 8.19 -14.56
C LEU A 164 -7.12 7.53 -13.30
N VAL A 165 -7.91 7.53 -12.21
CA VAL A 165 -7.53 6.87 -10.94
C VAL A 165 -8.77 6.19 -10.36
N PRO A 166 -8.77 4.85 -10.16
CA PRO A 166 -9.89 4.13 -9.58
C PRO A 166 -9.93 4.28 -8.05
N LEU A 167 -9.95 5.53 -7.57
CA LEU A 167 -9.78 5.87 -6.15
C LEU A 167 -11.06 5.70 -5.31
N LYS A 168 -12.22 5.79 -5.96
CA LYS A 168 -13.53 5.80 -5.30
C LYS A 168 -13.77 4.58 -4.38
N PRO A 169 -13.46 3.33 -4.80
CA PRO A 169 -13.54 2.17 -3.90
C PRO A 169 -12.67 2.30 -2.66
N LYS A 170 -11.43 2.82 -2.79
CA LYS A 170 -10.51 3.00 -1.66
C LYS A 170 -11.02 4.06 -0.68
N GLN A 171 -11.57 5.17 -1.18
CA GLN A 171 -12.21 6.19 -0.35
C GLN A 171 -13.40 5.63 0.44
N ASP A 172 -14.25 4.83 -0.21
CA ASP A 172 -15.43 4.25 0.43
C ASP A 172 -15.04 3.19 1.47
N THR A 173 -14.05 2.34 1.17
CA THR A 173 -13.47 1.40 2.15
C THR A 173 -12.84 2.14 3.32
N ALA A 174 -12.01 3.15 3.08
CA ALA A 174 -11.36 3.92 4.14
C ALA A 174 -12.39 4.55 5.10
N ARG A 175 -13.45 5.16 4.56
CA ARG A 175 -14.56 5.71 5.36
C ARG A 175 -15.17 4.66 6.28
N ALA A 176 -15.54 3.50 5.72
CA ALA A 176 -16.17 2.43 6.49
C ALA A 176 -15.24 1.90 7.59
N LEU A 177 -13.94 1.77 7.32
CA LEU A 177 -12.97 1.33 8.31
C LEU A 177 -12.81 2.35 9.44
N ILE A 178 -12.71 3.66 9.11
CA ILE A 178 -12.59 4.74 10.10
C ILE A 178 -13.80 4.80 11.01
N GLU A 179 -15.01 4.79 10.45
CA GLU A 179 -16.26 4.83 11.22
C GLU A 179 -16.35 3.66 12.20
N LYS A 180 -16.03 2.45 11.73
CA LYS A 180 -16.01 1.25 12.57
C LYS A 180 -14.95 1.33 13.67
N THR A 181 -13.72 1.74 13.32
CA THR A 181 -12.61 1.87 14.28
C THR A 181 -12.93 2.88 15.37
N ARG A 182 -13.51 4.03 15.00
CA ARG A 182 -13.92 5.07 15.96
C ARG A 182 -14.94 4.55 16.96
N GLY A 183 -15.93 3.79 16.49
CA GLY A 183 -16.93 3.14 17.36
C GLY A 183 -16.30 2.16 18.34
N GLU A 184 -15.44 1.26 17.86
CA GLU A 184 -14.75 0.25 18.67
C GLU A 184 -13.85 0.90 19.74
N LEU A 185 -13.06 1.90 19.36
CA LEU A 185 -12.19 2.65 20.27
C LEU A 185 -12.99 3.38 21.36
N THR A 186 -14.08 4.06 20.98
CA THR A 186 -14.95 4.76 21.93
C THR A 186 -15.53 3.79 22.96
N MET A 187 -16.02 2.64 22.51
CA MET A 187 -16.57 1.61 23.39
C MET A 187 -15.52 1.03 24.33
N ALA A 188 -14.31 0.76 23.85
CA ALA A 188 -13.21 0.26 24.67
C ALA A 188 -12.83 1.24 25.79
N ILE A 189 -12.69 2.53 25.45
CA ILE A 189 -12.38 3.60 26.42
C ILE A 189 -13.49 3.75 27.47
N MET A 190 -14.76 3.74 27.04
CA MET A 190 -15.89 3.85 27.98
C MET A 190 -15.95 2.65 28.93
N THR A 191 -15.69 1.45 28.43
CA THR A 191 -15.69 0.22 29.22
C THR A 191 -14.59 0.24 30.28
N ASP A 192 -13.37 0.64 29.92
CA ASP A 192 -12.25 0.81 30.86
C ASP A 192 -12.57 1.85 31.95
N LYS A 193 -13.15 2.99 31.58
CA LYS A 193 -13.57 4.04 32.54
C LYS A 193 -14.62 3.52 33.53
N ILE A 194 -15.57 2.70 33.07
CA ILE A 194 -16.59 2.11 33.93
C ILE A 194 -15.96 1.09 34.89
N ALA A 195 -15.09 0.21 34.39
CA ALA A 195 -14.39 -0.79 35.20
C ALA A 195 -13.61 -0.13 36.35
N LYS A 196 -12.79 0.90 36.05
CA LYS A 196 -12.03 1.66 37.05
C LYS A 196 -12.93 2.34 38.10
N LYS A 197 -14.08 2.88 37.69
CA LYS A 197 -15.05 3.47 38.63
C LYS A 197 -15.71 2.43 39.54
N MET A 198 -15.91 1.20 39.05
CA MET A 198 -16.47 0.11 39.85
C MET A 198 -15.48 -0.42 40.88
N GLU A 199 -14.19 -0.52 40.54
CA GLU A 199 -13.14 -0.90 41.48
C GLU A 199 -13.00 0.12 42.62
N ASN A 200 -13.01 1.41 42.29
CA ASN A 200 -12.92 2.49 43.27
C ASN A 200 -14.12 2.60 44.22
N LYS A 201 -15.26 1.98 43.89
CA LYS A 201 -16.44 1.92 44.78
C LYS A 201 -16.44 0.70 45.71
N LYS A 202 -15.57 -0.28 45.48
CA LYS A 202 -15.45 -1.49 46.30
C LYS A 202 -14.39 -1.37 47.40
N ASN A 203 -13.51 -0.36 47.31
CA ASN A 203 -12.56 0.05 48.35
C ASN A 203 -13.12 1.23 49.15
#